data_AF-A0A812GZS7-F1
#
_entry.id   AF-A0A812GZS7-F1
#
_cell.length_a   1.000
_cell.length_b   1.000
_cell.length_c   1.000
_cell.angle_alpha   90.00
_cell.angle_beta   90.00
_cell.angle_gamma   90.00
#
_symmetry.space_group_name_H-M   'P 1'
#
loop_
_entity.id
_entity.type
_entity.pdbx_description
1 polymer ?
#
loop_
_entity_poly.entity_id
_entity_poly.type
_entity_poly.pdbx_seq_one_letter_code
_entity_poly.pdbx_strand_id
1 'polypeptide(L)'
;MADPGSPMSPSIAPSSKGPAYEPAEERQVSMATMRAPRPEVLWKKHDRKAMKTGQRGTIYWVGKHIIAEDGSKTGEVEKGASYQGEWDNNQKNGYGVQVFPNGQKYEGQWANGMRNGEGTLWVPFGKAKKLRKLYVGGWKNDKRHGRGTCFFKDGQFFQGDWTQGKMNGQGLLRYSNGDLYIGEWSNGLRSGQGTLTKANGDCYEGFWLNDMREGSGSYFYAESGKVFVGEWVSDLPKAGVYTQANSNPEQATPVPQTTTLPPLMLAFPNEVLEGALAAVRELQHFSPDLADSGEQAEEADEDYGYGNDVDSMSYAVGMSRAEDATSP
;
A
#
# COMPACT_ATOMS: atom_id res chain seq x y z
N MET A 1 66.35 7.63 15.73
CA MET A 1 67.78 7.29 15.64
C MET A 1 68.10 6.34 16.78
N ALA A 2 68.83 5.27 16.48
CA ALA A 2 69.19 4.18 17.36
C ALA A 2 70.18 4.60 18.47
N ASP A 3 70.12 3.86 19.59
CA ASP A 3 71.14 3.38 20.58
C ASP A 3 72.61 3.90 20.50
N PRO A 4 73.48 3.82 21.55
CA PRO A 4 73.58 2.71 22.54
C PRO A 4 74.11 3.05 23.97
N GLY A 5 74.20 2.04 24.86
CA GLY A 5 75.29 1.99 25.86
C GLY A 5 75.03 1.32 27.23
N SER A 6 75.34 0.01 27.35
CA SER A 6 75.75 -0.72 28.58
C SER A 6 76.95 -0.05 29.30
N PRO A 7 77.32 -0.32 30.59
CA PRO A 7 77.54 -1.66 31.18
C PRO A 7 77.47 -1.85 32.74
N MET A 8 77.84 -3.08 33.18
CA MET A 8 78.42 -3.51 34.49
C MET A 8 77.52 -4.16 35.58
N SER A 9 77.77 -5.46 35.78
CA SER A 9 77.60 -6.28 37.01
C SER A 9 78.70 -5.91 38.06
N PRO A 10 78.80 -6.43 39.33
CA PRO A 10 78.42 -7.76 39.84
C PRO A 10 77.92 -7.86 41.32
N SER A 11 77.42 -9.02 41.76
CA SER A 11 77.83 -9.64 43.05
C SER A 11 77.25 -11.06 43.20
N ILE A 12 78.07 -11.98 43.71
CA ILE A 12 77.88 -13.44 43.75
C ILE A 12 77.79 -13.91 45.21
N ALA A 13 76.69 -14.63 45.52
CA ALA A 13 76.50 -15.82 46.38
C ALA A 13 76.83 -15.77 47.91
N PRO A 14 76.52 -16.82 48.73
CA PRO A 14 75.80 -18.08 48.46
C PRO A 14 74.76 -18.51 49.53
N SER A 15 74.07 -19.62 49.24
CA SER A 15 73.77 -20.73 50.17
C SER A 15 72.31 -21.02 50.55
N SER A 16 71.84 -22.15 50.00
CA SER A 16 71.12 -23.24 50.66
C SER A 16 69.80 -22.95 51.38
N LYS A 17 68.70 -23.37 50.75
CA LYS A 17 67.72 -24.31 51.32
C LYS A 17 66.83 -24.81 50.17
N GLY A 18 66.77 -26.13 50.02
CA GLY A 18 66.02 -26.78 48.94
C GLY A 18 64.52 -26.51 49.04
N PRO A 19 63.78 -26.58 47.92
CA PRO A 19 62.34 -26.36 47.94
C PRO A 19 61.64 -27.55 48.62
N ALA A 20 60.76 -27.22 49.56
CA ALA A 20 59.77 -28.15 50.08
C ALA A 20 58.86 -28.61 48.93
N TYR A 21 58.65 -29.91 48.84
CA TYR A 21 57.80 -30.56 47.87
C TYR A 21 56.33 -30.21 48.16
N GLU A 22 55.78 -29.24 47.43
CA GLU A 22 54.33 -29.05 47.33
C GLU A 22 53.75 -30.16 46.44
N PRO A 23 52.71 -30.89 46.88
CA PRO A 23 52.09 -31.89 46.03
C PRO A 23 51.41 -31.18 44.86
N ALA A 24 51.77 -31.57 43.64
CA ALA A 24 51.14 -31.08 42.44
C ALA A 24 49.63 -31.34 42.52
N GLU A 25 48.83 -30.28 42.58
CA GLU A 25 47.40 -30.38 42.27
C GLU A 25 47.30 -30.96 40.85
N GLU A 26 46.77 -32.18 40.76
CA GLU A 26 46.35 -32.77 39.51
C GLU A 26 45.30 -31.84 38.88
N ARG A 27 45.74 -30.94 38.00
CA ARG A 27 44.87 -30.37 36.98
C ARG A 27 44.36 -31.54 36.16
N GLN A 28 43.18 -32.04 36.51
CA GLN A 28 42.37 -32.87 35.64
C GLN A 28 42.09 -32.05 34.38
N VAL A 29 42.95 -32.21 33.37
CA VAL A 29 42.61 -31.82 32.00
C VAL A 29 41.51 -32.79 31.60
N SER A 30 40.26 -32.37 31.81
CA SER A 30 39.13 -33.08 31.23
C SER A 30 39.28 -32.96 29.72
N MET A 31 39.83 -34.00 29.10
CA MET A 31 39.69 -34.20 27.67
C MET A 31 38.20 -34.40 27.44
N ALA A 32 37.50 -33.31 27.18
CA ALA A 32 36.20 -33.37 26.56
C ALA A 32 36.44 -34.03 25.21
N THR A 33 36.32 -35.36 25.17
CA THR A 33 36.31 -36.15 23.95
C THR A 33 35.28 -35.49 23.06
N MET A 34 35.72 -34.75 22.04
CA MET A 34 34.85 -34.23 21.00
C MET A 34 34.25 -35.45 20.31
N ARG A 35 33.12 -35.90 20.84
CA ARG A 35 32.39 -37.03 20.29
C ARG A 35 32.01 -36.61 18.88
N ALA A 36 32.52 -37.33 17.88
CA ALA A 36 32.21 -37.06 16.50
C ALA A 36 30.70 -36.87 16.34
N PRO A 37 30.25 -35.85 15.57
CA PRO A 37 28.83 -35.56 15.43
C PRO A 37 28.11 -36.83 14.99
N ARG A 38 27.08 -37.21 15.74
CA ARG A 38 26.31 -38.42 15.44
C ARG A 38 25.83 -38.35 13.98
N PRO A 39 26.00 -39.42 13.19
CA PRO A 39 25.60 -39.40 11.80
C PRO A 39 24.11 -39.07 11.70
N GLU A 40 23.78 -38.14 10.81
CA GLU A 40 22.40 -37.69 10.60
C GLU A 40 21.50 -38.89 10.27
N VAL A 41 20.42 -39.04 11.04
CA VAL A 41 19.44 -40.12 10.88
C VAL A 41 18.86 -40.13 9.46
N LEU A 42 18.81 -41.31 8.84
CA LEU A 42 18.43 -41.48 7.43
C LEU A 42 17.07 -40.85 7.10
N TRP A 43 16.10 -40.94 8.01
CA TRP A 43 14.77 -40.37 7.78
C TRP A 43 14.79 -38.84 7.62
N LYS A 44 15.69 -38.11 8.31
CA LYS A 44 15.85 -36.65 8.11
C LYS A 44 16.40 -36.32 6.73
N LYS A 45 17.33 -37.13 6.22
CA LYS A 45 17.84 -36.98 4.86
C LYS A 45 16.76 -37.24 3.82
N HIS A 46 15.95 -38.28 4.03
CA HIS A 46 14.84 -38.61 3.14
C HIS A 46 13.73 -37.54 3.17
N ASP A 47 13.39 -37.03 4.36
CA ASP A 47 12.40 -35.98 4.52
C ASP A 47 12.83 -34.68 3.83
N ARG A 48 14.08 -34.26 4.00
CA ARG A 48 14.68 -33.13 3.26
C ARG A 48 14.66 -33.35 1.75
N LYS A 49 14.92 -34.57 1.27
CA LYS A 49 14.87 -34.92 -0.16
C LYS A 49 13.44 -34.96 -0.71
N ALA A 50 12.44 -35.22 0.15
CA ALA A 50 11.03 -35.28 -0.22
C ALA A 50 10.41 -33.87 -0.38
N MET A 51 11.09 -32.82 0.09
CA MET A 51 10.64 -31.44 -0.08
C MET A 51 10.46 -31.11 -1.57
N LYS A 52 9.33 -30.45 -1.89
CA LYS A 52 9.11 -29.89 -3.21
C LYS A 52 9.96 -28.64 -3.34
N THR A 53 11.05 -28.79 -4.06
CA THR A 53 11.93 -27.70 -4.50
C THR A 53 12.14 -27.77 -6.01
N GLY A 54 12.51 -26.64 -6.61
CA GLY A 54 12.83 -26.49 -8.03
C GLY A 54 11.61 -26.44 -8.96
N GLN A 55 11.88 -26.43 -10.26
CA GLN A 55 10.84 -26.43 -11.30
C GLN A 55 10.14 -27.80 -11.35
N ARG A 56 8.81 -27.80 -11.27
CA ARG A 56 8.01 -29.03 -11.31
C ARG A 56 6.97 -28.96 -12.42
N GLY A 57 6.62 -30.16 -12.93
CA GLY A 57 5.44 -30.33 -13.78
C GLY A 57 4.14 -29.99 -13.02
N THR A 58 3.02 -30.07 -13.72
CA THR A 58 1.73 -29.67 -13.16
C THR A 58 1.32 -30.55 -11.98
N ILE A 59 1.10 -29.92 -10.83
CA ILE A 59 0.51 -30.53 -9.65
C ILE A 59 -0.99 -30.24 -9.67
N TYR A 60 -1.79 -31.28 -9.49
CA TYR A 60 -3.25 -31.22 -9.48
C TYR A 60 -3.77 -31.49 -8.08
N TRP A 61 -4.78 -30.74 -7.68
CA TRP A 61 -5.62 -31.04 -6.54
C TRP A 61 -6.97 -31.48 -7.07
N VAL A 62 -7.47 -32.61 -6.58
CA VAL A 62 -8.78 -33.14 -7.00
C VAL A 62 -9.88 -32.25 -6.41
N GLY A 63 -10.87 -31.89 -7.22
CA GLY A 63 -12.03 -31.15 -6.74
C GLY A 63 -12.97 -32.04 -5.91
N LYS A 64 -13.88 -31.42 -5.17
CA LYS A 64 -14.82 -32.16 -4.31
C LYS A 64 -16.06 -32.56 -5.11
N HIS A 65 -16.64 -33.70 -4.74
CA HIS A 65 -18.00 -34.04 -5.18
C HIS A 65 -18.98 -33.08 -4.53
N ILE A 66 -19.93 -32.56 -5.30
CA ILE A 66 -21.06 -31.83 -4.76
C ILE A 66 -21.99 -32.86 -4.11
N ILE A 67 -22.39 -32.62 -2.87
CA ILE A 67 -23.30 -33.48 -2.11
C ILE A 67 -24.63 -32.73 -2.03
N ALA A 68 -25.73 -33.39 -2.40
CA ALA A 68 -27.07 -32.84 -2.26
C ALA A 68 -27.49 -32.80 -0.78
N GLU A 69 -28.56 -32.07 -0.46
CA GLU A 69 -29.06 -31.92 0.91
C GLU A 69 -29.44 -33.26 1.57
N ASP A 70 -29.75 -34.28 0.76
CA ASP A 70 -30.06 -35.65 1.19
C ASP A 70 -28.80 -36.52 1.44
N GLY A 71 -27.60 -35.95 1.31
CA GLY A 71 -26.33 -36.67 1.46
C GLY A 71 -25.91 -37.49 0.24
N SER A 72 -26.68 -37.49 -0.85
CA SER A 72 -26.30 -38.17 -2.08
C SER A 72 -25.23 -37.37 -2.83
N LYS A 73 -24.24 -38.07 -3.40
CA LYS A 73 -23.25 -37.42 -4.29
C LYS A 73 -23.96 -37.07 -5.59
N THR A 74 -23.97 -35.80 -5.96
CA THR A 74 -24.40 -35.42 -7.31
C THR A 74 -23.33 -35.87 -8.31
N GLY A 75 -23.72 -36.10 -9.56
CA GLY A 75 -22.78 -36.44 -10.64
C GLY A 75 -21.81 -35.31 -11.00
N GLU A 76 -21.93 -34.14 -10.38
CA GLU A 76 -21.11 -32.96 -10.63
C GLU A 76 -19.92 -32.90 -9.65
N VAL A 77 -18.71 -32.73 -10.20
CA VAL A 77 -17.48 -32.56 -9.44
C VAL A 77 -17.03 -31.11 -9.59
N GLU A 78 -16.75 -30.44 -8.47
CA GLU A 78 -16.09 -29.14 -8.51
C GLU A 78 -14.76 -29.25 -9.27
N LYS A 79 -14.36 -28.22 -10.00
CA LYS A 79 -13.08 -28.25 -10.69
C LYS A 79 -11.95 -28.28 -9.66
N GLY A 80 -10.96 -29.14 -9.92
CA GLY A 80 -9.71 -29.16 -9.18
C GLY A 80 -8.88 -27.89 -9.38
N ALA A 81 -7.97 -27.63 -8.45
CA ALA A 81 -6.92 -26.63 -8.66
C ALA A 81 -5.75 -27.27 -9.40
N SER A 82 -4.98 -26.49 -10.15
CA SER A 82 -3.70 -26.93 -10.69
C SER A 82 -2.65 -25.84 -10.57
N TYR A 83 -1.39 -26.25 -10.42
CA TYR A 83 -0.24 -25.36 -10.38
C TYR A 83 0.91 -25.95 -11.16
N GLN A 84 1.52 -25.15 -12.03
CA GLN A 84 2.74 -25.46 -12.75
C GLN A 84 3.74 -24.33 -12.51
N GLY A 85 4.92 -24.65 -11.99
CA GLY A 85 5.89 -23.62 -11.67
C GLY A 85 6.98 -24.11 -10.74
N GLU A 86 7.73 -23.14 -10.22
CA GLU A 86 8.79 -23.38 -9.27
C GLU A 86 8.24 -23.62 -7.85
N TRP A 87 8.96 -24.43 -7.10
CA TRP A 87 8.68 -24.72 -5.70
C TRP A 87 9.92 -24.45 -4.87
N ASP A 88 9.71 -23.99 -3.65
CA ASP A 88 10.75 -23.94 -2.64
C ASP A 88 10.14 -24.28 -1.29
N ASN A 89 10.82 -25.12 -0.51
CA ASN A 89 10.39 -25.56 0.82
C ASN A 89 8.89 -25.94 0.91
N ASN A 90 8.41 -26.76 -0.04
CA ASN A 90 6.99 -27.19 -0.14
C ASN A 90 5.98 -26.08 -0.45
N GLN A 91 6.43 -24.89 -0.84
CA GLN A 91 5.57 -23.76 -1.19
C GLN A 91 5.81 -23.34 -2.64
N LYS A 92 4.80 -22.71 -3.25
CA LYS A 92 4.93 -22.09 -4.58
C LYS A 92 5.90 -20.92 -4.45
N ASN A 93 6.91 -20.89 -5.31
CA ASN A 93 7.92 -19.84 -5.34
C ASN A 93 8.31 -19.56 -6.80
N GLY A 94 9.07 -18.51 -7.09
CA GLY A 94 9.51 -18.19 -8.45
C GLY A 94 8.34 -17.94 -9.42
N TYR A 95 8.50 -18.28 -10.70
CA TYR A 95 7.43 -18.10 -11.67
C TYR A 95 6.50 -19.32 -11.73
N GLY A 96 5.18 -19.08 -11.87
CA GLY A 96 4.23 -20.17 -12.04
C GLY A 96 2.83 -19.76 -12.46
N VAL A 97 2.10 -20.74 -12.97
CA VAL A 97 0.72 -20.67 -13.43
C VAL A 97 -0.17 -21.46 -12.49
N GLN A 98 -1.16 -20.81 -11.89
CA GLN A 98 -2.21 -21.46 -11.10
C GLN A 98 -3.57 -21.35 -11.79
N VAL A 99 -4.27 -22.47 -11.92
CA VAL A 99 -5.71 -22.49 -12.23
C VAL A 99 -6.45 -22.84 -10.94
N PHE A 100 -7.38 -21.97 -10.57
CA PHE A 100 -8.16 -22.10 -9.34
C PHE A 100 -9.47 -22.89 -9.61
N PRO A 101 -10.06 -23.52 -8.58
CA PRO A 101 -11.34 -24.23 -8.69
C PRO A 101 -12.47 -23.38 -9.28
N ASN A 102 -12.48 -22.08 -8.97
CA ASN A 102 -13.45 -21.10 -9.49
C ASN A 102 -13.23 -20.76 -10.98
N GLY A 103 -12.25 -21.36 -11.65
CA GLY A 103 -11.90 -21.13 -13.05
C GLY A 103 -11.04 -19.90 -13.30
N GLN A 104 -10.64 -19.16 -12.27
CA GLN A 104 -9.64 -18.10 -12.40
C GLN A 104 -8.29 -18.71 -12.76
N LYS A 105 -7.48 -17.95 -13.48
CA LYS A 105 -6.09 -18.29 -13.77
C LYS A 105 -5.21 -17.16 -13.25
N TYR A 106 -4.11 -17.48 -12.58
CA TYR A 106 -3.02 -16.56 -12.31
C TYR A 106 -1.75 -17.07 -12.98
N GLU A 107 -0.95 -16.15 -13.49
CA GLU A 107 0.36 -16.42 -14.07
C GLU A 107 1.28 -15.26 -13.70
N GLY A 108 2.37 -15.58 -13.02
CA GLY A 108 3.26 -14.55 -12.48
C GLY A 108 4.19 -15.10 -11.42
N GLN A 109 4.76 -14.19 -10.66
CA GLN A 109 5.70 -14.48 -9.60
C GLN A 109 4.97 -14.93 -8.31
N TRP A 110 5.62 -15.83 -7.59
CA TRP A 110 5.17 -16.44 -6.35
C TRP A 110 6.29 -16.30 -5.32
N ALA A 111 5.91 -16.04 -4.07
CA ALA A 111 6.81 -16.10 -2.94
C ALA A 111 6.06 -16.66 -1.75
N ASN A 112 6.64 -17.68 -1.09
CA ASN A 112 6.08 -18.32 0.09
C ASN A 112 4.59 -18.74 -0.07
N GLY A 113 4.25 -19.30 -1.24
CA GLY A 113 2.89 -19.76 -1.54
C GLY A 113 1.90 -18.68 -1.98
N MET A 114 2.26 -17.40 -1.87
CA MET A 114 1.43 -16.23 -2.19
C MET A 114 1.84 -15.57 -3.51
N ARG A 115 0.90 -14.95 -4.21
CA ARG A 115 1.21 -14.12 -5.39
C ARG A 115 2.07 -12.94 -4.96
N ASN A 116 3.15 -12.71 -5.68
CA ASN A 116 4.12 -11.66 -5.38
C ASN A 116 4.73 -11.13 -6.68
N GLY A 117 5.39 -9.98 -6.64
CA GLY A 117 6.02 -9.38 -7.81
C GLY A 117 5.06 -9.18 -8.99
N GLU A 118 5.50 -9.36 -10.23
CA GLU A 118 4.67 -9.13 -11.42
C GLU A 118 3.79 -10.34 -11.75
N GLY A 119 2.53 -10.08 -12.13
CA GLY A 119 1.63 -11.15 -12.54
C GLY A 119 0.34 -10.67 -13.19
N THR A 120 -0.29 -11.60 -13.92
CA THR A 120 -1.59 -11.39 -14.54
C THR A 120 -2.63 -12.32 -13.91
N LEU A 121 -3.81 -11.76 -13.64
CA LEU A 121 -4.98 -12.51 -13.18
C LEU A 121 -6.04 -12.49 -14.27
N TRP A 122 -6.56 -13.66 -14.61
CA TRP A 122 -7.68 -13.84 -15.53
C TRP A 122 -8.89 -14.39 -14.79
N VAL A 123 -10.06 -13.95 -15.23
CA VAL A 123 -11.34 -14.41 -14.72
C VAL A 123 -12.19 -14.96 -15.87
N PRO A 124 -13.01 -16.01 -15.61
CA PRO A 124 -13.98 -16.48 -16.59
C PRO A 124 -15.04 -15.39 -16.86
N PHE A 125 -15.46 -15.27 -18.12
CA PHE A 125 -16.43 -14.28 -18.59
C PHE A 125 -17.43 -14.87 -19.58
N GLY A 126 -18.68 -14.41 -19.47
CA GLY A 126 -19.80 -14.86 -20.30
C GLY A 126 -20.24 -16.30 -20.02
N LYS A 127 -21.32 -16.72 -20.70
CA LYS A 127 -21.87 -18.08 -20.58
C LYS A 127 -20.88 -19.17 -20.97
N ALA A 128 -20.03 -18.88 -21.96
CA ALA A 128 -18.97 -19.79 -22.42
C ALA A 128 -17.75 -19.85 -21.48
N LYS A 129 -17.72 -19.09 -20.37
CA LYS A 129 -16.60 -19.03 -19.39
C LYS A 129 -15.23 -18.81 -20.03
N LYS A 130 -15.16 -18.00 -21.10
CA LYS A 130 -13.88 -17.63 -21.74
C LYS A 130 -13.09 -16.75 -20.77
N LEU A 131 -11.78 -16.99 -20.67
CA LEU A 131 -10.92 -16.17 -19.81
C LEU A 131 -10.74 -14.76 -20.39
N ARG A 132 -10.87 -13.74 -19.54
CA ARG A 132 -10.44 -12.36 -19.82
C ARG A 132 -9.47 -11.88 -18.74
N LYS A 133 -8.58 -10.96 -19.08
CA LYS A 133 -7.70 -10.32 -18.09
C LYS A 133 -8.56 -9.50 -17.13
N LEU A 134 -8.35 -9.68 -15.82
CA LEU A 134 -8.89 -8.83 -14.76
C LEU A 134 -7.84 -7.84 -14.30
N TYR A 135 -6.60 -8.30 -14.14
CA TYR A 135 -5.51 -7.46 -13.63
C TYR A 135 -4.18 -7.86 -14.25
N VAL A 136 -3.34 -6.86 -14.54
CA VAL A 136 -1.95 -7.02 -14.97
C VAL A 136 -1.12 -6.02 -14.17
N GLY A 137 -0.11 -6.49 -13.43
CA GLY A 137 0.79 -5.61 -12.69
C GLY A 137 1.34 -6.26 -11.44
N GLY A 138 1.74 -5.42 -10.49
CA GLY A 138 2.40 -5.86 -9.27
C GLY A 138 1.48 -6.49 -8.21
N TRP A 139 2.07 -7.40 -7.44
CA TRP A 139 1.47 -8.18 -6.38
C TRP A 139 2.38 -8.19 -5.16
N LYS A 140 1.79 -8.20 -3.97
CA LYS A 140 2.49 -8.41 -2.71
C LYS A 140 1.56 -9.14 -1.76
N ASN A 141 1.99 -10.32 -1.29
CA ASN A 141 1.23 -11.14 -0.33
C ASN A 141 -0.25 -11.31 -0.76
N ASP A 142 -0.46 -11.79 -1.98
CA ASP A 142 -1.79 -12.02 -2.59
C ASP A 142 -2.65 -10.78 -2.84
N LYS A 143 -2.15 -9.57 -2.59
CA LYS A 143 -2.85 -8.31 -2.87
C LYS A 143 -2.20 -7.56 -4.02
N ARG A 144 -3.00 -6.84 -4.81
CA ARG A 144 -2.50 -5.91 -5.85
C ARG A 144 -1.64 -4.83 -5.18
N HIS A 145 -0.47 -4.56 -5.73
CA HIS A 145 0.51 -3.64 -5.14
C HIS A 145 1.45 -3.06 -6.20
N GLY A 146 1.83 -1.79 -6.08
CA GLY A 146 2.63 -1.11 -7.10
C GLY A 146 1.81 -0.76 -8.33
N ARG A 147 2.44 -0.63 -9.50
CA ARG A 147 1.75 -0.25 -10.74
C ARG A 147 0.98 -1.42 -11.33
N GLY A 148 -0.22 -1.14 -11.85
CA GLY A 148 -0.97 -2.14 -12.59
C GLY A 148 -2.25 -1.60 -13.22
N THR A 149 -2.80 -2.42 -14.11
CA THR A 149 -4.03 -2.15 -14.86
C THR A 149 -5.11 -3.17 -14.48
N CYS A 150 -6.27 -2.68 -14.03
CA CYS A 150 -7.45 -3.49 -13.73
C CYS A 150 -8.53 -3.26 -14.80
N PHE A 151 -9.10 -4.34 -15.32
CA PHE A 151 -10.13 -4.34 -16.36
C PHE A 151 -11.48 -4.78 -15.77
N PHE A 152 -12.43 -3.87 -15.68
CA PHE A 152 -13.75 -4.13 -15.12
C PHE A 152 -14.67 -4.83 -16.13
N LYS A 153 -15.81 -5.34 -15.66
CA LYS A 153 -16.70 -6.20 -16.46
C LYS A 153 -17.45 -5.42 -17.56
N ASP A 154 -17.68 -4.14 -17.31
CA ASP A 154 -18.40 -3.17 -18.13
C ASP A 154 -17.52 -2.48 -19.20
N GLY A 155 -16.23 -2.84 -19.27
CA GLY A 155 -15.28 -2.22 -20.19
C GLY A 155 -14.51 -1.03 -19.61
N GLN A 156 -14.85 -0.59 -18.39
CA GLN A 156 -14.03 0.37 -17.65
C GLN A 156 -12.65 -0.24 -17.37
N PHE A 157 -11.62 0.61 -17.30
CA PHE A 157 -10.32 0.18 -16.81
C PHE A 157 -9.65 1.26 -15.95
N PHE A 158 -8.94 0.80 -14.93
CA PHE A 158 -8.05 1.62 -14.12
C PHE A 158 -6.61 1.27 -14.45
N GLN A 159 -5.75 2.26 -14.63
CA GLN A 159 -4.30 2.12 -14.73
C GLN A 159 -3.65 3.07 -13.74
N GLY A 160 -2.87 2.55 -12.79
CA GLY A 160 -2.24 3.40 -11.80
C GLY A 160 -1.58 2.61 -10.69
N ASP A 161 -1.35 3.31 -9.60
CA ASP A 161 -0.73 2.78 -8.39
C ASP A 161 -1.76 2.03 -7.52
N TRP A 162 -1.31 0.93 -6.92
CA TRP A 162 -2.09 0.06 -6.06
C TRP A 162 -1.37 -0.15 -4.74
N THR A 163 -2.12 -0.14 -3.65
CA THR A 163 -1.61 -0.49 -2.33
C THR A 163 -2.65 -1.33 -1.60
N GLN A 164 -2.23 -2.49 -1.08
CA GLN A 164 -3.07 -3.42 -0.31
C GLN A 164 -4.39 -3.76 -1.02
N GLY A 165 -4.36 -3.92 -2.34
CA GLY A 165 -5.56 -4.26 -3.13
C GLY A 165 -6.43 -3.07 -3.56
N LYS A 166 -6.15 -1.85 -3.07
CA LYS A 166 -6.91 -0.63 -3.37
C LYS A 166 -6.15 0.31 -4.30
N MET A 167 -6.87 1.08 -5.11
CA MET A 167 -6.31 2.16 -5.94
C MET A 167 -5.80 3.26 -4.99
N ASN A 168 -4.53 3.62 -5.12
CA ASN A 168 -3.85 4.56 -4.21
C ASN A 168 -2.70 5.22 -4.95
N GLY A 169 -2.50 6.52 -4.82
CA GLY A 169 -1.46 7.25 -5.55
C GLY A 169 -1.97 7.77 -6.90
N GLN A 170 -1.11 7.81 -7.92
CA GLN A 170 -1.48 8.37 -9.22
C GLN A 170 -2.19 7.32 -10.08
N GLY A 171 -3.23 7.72 -10.80
CA GLY A 171 -3.97 6.79 -11.65
C GLY A 171 -4.93 7.42 -12.64
N LEU A 172 -5.24 6.65 -13.66
CA LEU A 172 -6.17 6.95 -14.72
C LEU A 172 -7.33 5.95 -14.68
N LEU A 173 -8.57 6.44 -14.66
CA LEU A 173 -9.78 5.64 -14.77
C LEU A 173 -10.57 6.06 -16.00
N ARG A 174 -10.70 5.14 -16.96
CA ARG A 174 -11.57 5.32 -18.13
C ARG A 174 -12.89 4.62 -17.88
N TYR A 175 -13.95 5.38 -17.70
CA TYR A 175 -15.31 4.89 -17.44
C TYR A 175 -15.94 4.31 -18.72
N SER A 176 -16.91 3.42 -18.54
CA SER A 176 -17.64 2.77 -19.64
C SER A 176 -18.51 3.74 -20.46
N ASN A 177 -18.92 4.86 -19.87
CA ASN A 177 -19.62 5.96 -20.56
C ASN A 177 -18.69 6.85 -21.41
N GLY A 178 -17.37 6.64 -21.35
CA GLY A 178 -16.38 7.43 -22.07
C GLY A 178 -15.69 8.51 -21.25
N ASP A 179 -16.16 8.78 -20.03
CA ASP A 179 -15.50 9.72 -19.12
C ASP A 179 -14.11 9.22 -18.74
N LEU A 180 -13.22 10.15 -18.44
CA LEU A 180 -11.82 9.90 -18.12
C LEU A 180 -11.43 10.72 -16.90
N TYR A 181 -11.00 10.05 -15.84
CA TYR A 181 -10.35 10.68 -14.71
C TYR A 181 -8.85 10.40 -14.75
N ILE A 182 -8.03 11.42 -14.51
CA ILE A 182 -6.59 11.32 -14.32
C ILE A 182 -6.24 12.11 -13.07
N GLY A 183 -5.64 11.49 -12.07
CA GLY A 183 -5.25 12.20 -10.86
C GLY A 183 -4.90 11.28 -9.71
N GLU A 184 -4.98 11.84 -8.52
CA GLU A 184 -4.67 11.17 -7.27
C GLU A 184 -5.85 10.34 -6.74
N TRP A 185 -5.50 9.22 -6.10
CA TRP A 185 -6.40 8.23 -5.53
C TRP A 185 -6.01 7.92 -4.10
N SER A 186 -7.00 7.76 -3.23
CA SER A 186 -6.82 7.29 -1.86
C SER A 186 -7.92 6.30 -1.51
N ASN A 187 -7.53 5.11 -1.07
CA ASN A 187 -8.42 4.03 -0.65
C ASN A 187 -9.52 3.65 -1.66
N GLY A 188 -9.24 3.80 -2.96
CA GLY A 188 -10.21 3.51 -4.02
C GLY A 188 -11.10 4.68 -4.43
N LEU A 189 -10.94 5.86 -3.82
CA LEU A 189 -11.69 7.07 -4.11
C LEU A 189 -10.77 8.14 -4.73
N ARG A 190 -11.30 9.02 -5.58
CA ARG A 190 -10.58 10.20 -6.08
C ARG A 190 -10.29 11.13 -4.91
N SER A 191 -9.05 11.56 -4.78
CA SER A 191 -8.59 12.38 -3.65
C SER A 191 -7.30 13.09 -4.03
N GLY A 192 -7.14 14.37 -3.74
CA GLY A 192 -5.97 15.17 -4.16
C GLY A 192 -6.22 15.88 -5.49
N GLN A 193 -5.17 16.21 -6.24
CA GLN A 193 -5.34 16.88 -7.54
C GLN A 193 -5.77 15.88 -8.62
N GLY A 194 -6.70 16.30 -9.49
CA GLY A 194 -7.09 15.50 -10.64
C GLY A 194 -8.00 16.19 -11.63
N THR A 195 -8.04 15.62 -12.82
CA THR A 195 -8.80 16.08 -13.97
C THR A 195 -9.85 15.04 -14.35
N LEU A 196 -11.12 15.43 -14.42
CA LEU A 196 -12.21 14.64 -14.96
C LEU A 196 -12.66 15.23 -16.29
N THR A 197 -12.40 14.53 -17.39
CA THR A 197 -12.92 14.84 -18.72
C THR A 197 -14.13 13.96 -19.00
N LYS A 198 -15.29 14.58 -19.18
CA LYS A 198 -16.52 13.87 -19.55
C LYS A 198 -16.56 13.57 -21.05
N ALA A 199 -17.35 12.57 -21.43
CA ALA A 199 -17.53 12.19 -22.83
C ALA A 199 -18.16 13.31 -23.69
N ASN A 200 -18.91 14.24 -23.07
CA ASN A 200 -19.46 15.43 -23.74
C ASN A 200 -18.42 16.55 -23.96
N GLY A 201 -17.18 16.36 -23.49
CA GLY A 201 -16.09 17.33 -23.58
C GLY A 201 -15.97 18.26 -22.37
N ASP A 202 -16.95 18.28 -21.46
CA ASP A 202 -16.82 19.05 -20.23
C ASP A 202 -15.61 18.55 -19.44
N CYS A 203 -14.91 19.47 -18.79
CA CYS A 203 -13.70 19.13 -18.04
C CYS A 203 -13.72 19.80 -16.69
N TYR A 204 -13.40 19.06 -15.64
CA TYR A 204 -13.08 19.62 -14.33
C TYR A 204 -11.62 19.34 -14.01
N GLU A 205 -10.89 20.35 -13.55
CA GLU A 205 -9.52 20.25 -13.06
C GLU A 205 -9.43 20.93 -11.70
N GLY A 206 -9.06 20.20 -10.65
CA GLY A 206 -9.00 20.75 -9.30
C GLY A 206 -8.77 19.70 -8.23
N PHE A 207 -9.07 20.07 -6.99
CA PHE A 207 -8.95 19.19 -5.84
C PHE A 207 -10.19 18.29 -5.67
N TRP A 208 -9.92 17.07 -5.22
CA TRP A 208 -10.90 16.02 -4.96
C TRP A 208 -10.77 15.56 -3.52
N LEU A 209 -11.88 15.22 -2.89
CA LEU A 209 -11.93 14.58 -1.59
C LEU A 209 -13.05 13.55 -1.57
N ASN A 210 -12.70 12.27 -1.38
CA ASN A 210 -13.66 11.16 -1.30
C ASN A 210 -14.67 11.15 -2.46
N ASP A 211 -14.15 11.19 -3.70
CA ASP A 211 -14.94 11.24 -4.94
C ASP A 211 -15.74 12.53 -5.22
N MET A 212 -15.68 13.53 -4.34
CA MET A 212 -16.32 14.83 -4.55
C MET A 212 -15.31 15.91 -4.91
N ARG A 213 -15.71 16.89 -5.71
CA ARG A 213 -14.92 18.10 -5.96
C ARG A 213 -14.90 18.96 -4.69
N GLU A 214 -13.73 19.39 -4.28
CA GLU A 214 -13.49 20.11 -3.03
C GLU A 214 -12.35 21.12 -3.22
N GLY A 215 -12.39 22.28 -2.57
CA GLY A 215 -11.37 23.32 -2.67
C GLY A 215 -11.28 23.99 -4.06
N SER A 216 -10.12 24.54 -4.38
CA SER A 216 -9.91 25.28 -5.63
C SER A 216 -9.99 24.39 -6.87
N GLY A 217 -10.73 24.80 -7.88
CA GLY A 217 -10.80 24.09 -9.16
C GLY A 217 -11.43 24.90 -10.29
N SER A 218 -11.25 24.42 -11.51
CA SER A 218 -11.81 24.96 -12.73
C SER A 218 -12.73 23.96 -13.41
N TYR A 219 -13.83 24.45 -14.01
CA TYR A 219 -14.77 23.67 -14.80
C TYR A 219 -14.96 24.32 -16.17
N PHE A 220 -14.61 23.60 -17.22
CA PHE A 220 -14.82 23.97 -18.61
C PHE A 220 -16.12 23.34 -19.14
N TYR A 221 -17.00 24.19 -19.68
CA TYR A 221 -18.25 23.80 -20.31
C TYR A 221 -18.05 23.74 -21.82
N ALA A 222 -17.96 22.53 -22.39
CA ALA A 222 -17.56 22.35 -23.78
C ALA A 222 -18.54 22.96 -24.78
N GLU A 223 -19.84 22.84 -24.51
CA GLU A 223 -20.89 23.36 -25.40
C GLU A 223 -20.88 24.89 -25.49
N SER A 224 -20.63 25.57 -24.37
CA SER A 224 -20.69 27.04 -24.31
C SER A 224 -19.32 27.73 -24.43
N GLY A 225 -18.23 26.97 -24.33
CA GLY A 225 -16.88 27.51 -24.22
C GLY A 225 -16.67 28.38 -22.97
N LYS A 226 -17.49 28.24 -21.93
CA LYS A 226 -17.34 28.97 -20.67
C LYS A 226 -16.42 28.21 -19.72
N VAL A 227 -15.72 28.94 -18.87
CA VAL A 227 -14.92 28.40 -17.76
C VAL A 227 -15.44 28.98 -16.47
N PHE A 228 -15.69 28.14 -15.48
CA PHE A 228 -15.82 28.54 -14.09
C PHE A 228 -14.52 28.28 -13.36
N VAL A 229 -13.99 29.25 -12.62
CA VAL A 229 -12.82 29.06 -11.75
C VAL A 229 -13.20 29.52 -10.35
N GLY A 230 -13.03 28.66 -9.35
CA GLY A 230 -13.47 28.98 -8.00
C GLY A 230 -13.28 27.87 -6.97
N GLU A 231 -13.94 28.04 -5.84
CA GLU A 231 -13.97 27.11 -4.71
C GLU A 231 -15.17 26.17 -4.80
N TRP A 232 -14.93 24.89 -4.55
CA TRP A 232 -15.88 23.81 -4.56
C TRP A 232 -16.01 23.21 -3.16
N VAL A 233 -17.23 22.85 -2.76
CA VAL A 233 -17.49 22.13 -1.51
C VAL A 233 -18.53 21.07 -1.78
N SER A 234 -18.15 19.80 -1.61
CA SER A 234 -19.05 18.64 -1.81
C SER A 234 -19.75 18.69 -3.17
N ASP A 235 -18.96 18.81 -4.24
CA ASP A 235 -19.41 18.93 -5.64
C ASP A 235 -20.16 20.21 -6.02
N LEU A 236 -20.38 21.14 -5.10
CA LEU A 236 -21.10 22.39 -5.38
C LEU A 236 -20.12 23.57 -5.46
N PRO A 237 -20.18 24.40 -6.52
CA PRO A 237 -19.40 25.62 -6.58
C PRO A 237 -19.95 26.63 -5.57
N LYS A 238 -19.09 27.19 -4.70
CA LYS A 238 -19.48 28.14 -3.64
C LYS A 238 -19.15 29.58 -4.00
N ALA A 239 -17.97 29.82 -4.55
CA ALA A 239 -17.52 31.15 -4.95
C ALA A 239 -16.60 31.01 -6.15
N GLY A 240 -16.66 31.93 -7.12
CA GLY A 240 -15.82 31.87 -8.30
C GLY A 240 -16.22 32.86 -9.38
N VAL A 241 -15.48 32.81 -10.49
CA VAL A 241 -15.67 33.69 -11.65
C VAL A 241 -15.99 32.84 -12.88
N TYR A 242 -16.98 33.29 -13.66
CA TYR A 242 -17.26 32.76 -14.99
C TYR A 242 -16.54 33.61 -16.05
N THR A 243 -15.71 32.98 -16.87
CA THR A 243 -15.04 33.59 -18.02
C THR A 243 -15.41 32.87 -19.31
N GLN A 244 -15.26 33.55 -20.45
CA GLN A 244 -15.32 32.90 -21.76
C GLN A 244 -13.92 32.40 -22.13
N ALA A 245 -13.81 31.17 -22.63
CA ALA A 245 -12.54 30.55 -23.03
C ALA A 245 -11.99 31.08 -24.37
N ASN A 246 -12.49 32.21 -24.90
CA ASN A 246 -12.34 32.65 -26.28
C ASN A 246 -10.97 32.34 -26.88
N SER A 247 -10.98 31.58 -27.96
CA SER A 247 -9.95 31.61 -29.00
C SER A 247 -9.96 33.00 -29.67
N ASN A 248 -9.34 33.99 -29.03
CA ASN A 248 -8.87 35.21 -29.70
C ASN A 248 -7.70 35.86 -28.91
N PRO A 249 -6.46 35.89 -29.44
CA PRO A 249 -5.33 36.57 -28.80
C PRO A 249 -5.50 38.10 -28.70
N GLU A 250 -6.47 38.71 -29.40
CA GLU A 250 -6.77 40.15 -29.30
C GLU A 250 -7.79 40.52 -28.22
N GLN A 251 -8.41 39.54 -27.55
CA GLN A 251 -9.27 39.76 -26.37
C GLN A 251 -8.68 39.15 -25.10
N ALA A 252 -7.36 38.96 -25.06
CA ALA A 252 -6.67 39.22 -23.82
C ALA A 252 -7.05 40.65 -23.44
N THR A 253 -8.00 40.79 -22.51
CA THR A 253 -8.03 42.00 -21.70
C THR A 253 -6.58 42.25 -21.33
N PRO A 254 -6.01 43.44 -21.58
CA PRO A 254 -4.71 43.74 -21.02
C PRO A 254 -4.89 43.44 -19.54
N VAL A 255 -4.24 42.37 -19.07
CA VAL A 255 -4.03 42.16 -17.65
C VAL A 255 -3.59 43.53 -17.18
N PRO A 256 -4.34 44.22 -16.31
CA PRO A 256 -3.87 45.50 -15.84
C PRO A 256 -2.47 45.21 -15.33
N GLN A 257 -1.48 45.79 -16.01
CA GLN A 257 -0.11 45.80 -15.54
C GLN A 257 -0.09 46.79 -14.37
N THR A 258 -0.90 46.54 -13.35
CA THR A 258 -0.59 46.97 -12.01
C THR A 258 0.56 46.07 -11.58
N THR A 259 1.75 46.45 -12.03
CA THR A 259 3.07 46.01 -11.53
C THR A 259 3.28 46.41 -10.07
N THR A 260 2.26 46.96 -9.42
CA THR A 260 2.19 47.19 -7.99
C THR A 260 1.17 46.23 -7.40
N LEU A 261 1.66 45.16 -6.78
CA LEU A 261 0.88 44.42 -5.79
C LEU A 261 0.31 45.46 -4.79
N PRO A 262 -0.99 45.39 -4.44
CA PRO A 262 -1.47 46.19 -3.32
C PRO A 262 -0.60 45.85 -2.11
N PRO A 263 -0.19 46.85 -1.30
CA PRO A 263 0.65 46.60 -0.14
C PRO A 263 0.00 45.52 0.71
N LEU A 264 0.77 44.47 1.02
CA LEU A 264 0.32 43.32 1.77
C LEU A 264 0.05 43.78 3.21
N MET A 265 -1.19 44.21 3.46
CA MET A 265 -1.65 44.71 4.75
C MET A 265 -2.73 43.76 5.27
N LEU A 266 -2.75 43.56 6.59
CA LEU A 266 -3.85 42.89 7.25
C LEU A 266 -5.13 43.68 6.95
N ALA A 267 -6.22 43.00 6.57
CA ALA A 267 -7.49 43.65 6.27
C ALA A 267 -8.00 44.50 7.46
N PHE A 268 -7.70 44.07 8.70
CA PHE A 268 -8.02 44.76 9.94
C PHE A 268 -6.84 44.65 10.93
N PRO A 269 -5.79 45.48 10.80
CA PRO A 269 -4.57 45.36 11.61
C PRO A 269 -4.85 45.56 13.12
N ASN A 270 -5.80 46.44 13.44
CA ASN A 270 -6.16 46.74 14.82
C ASN A 270 -6.92 45.60 15.48
N GLU A 271 -7.82 44.91 14.76
CA GLU A 271 -8.57 43.77 15.31
C GLU A 271 -7.65 42.58 15.57
N VAL A 272 -6.71 42.32 14.65
CA VAL A 272 -5.69 41.28 14.84
C VAL A 272 -4.78 41.61 16.03
N LEU A 273 -4.40 42.88 16.19
CA LEU A 273 -3.61 43.35 17.33
C LEU A 273 -4.38 43.23 18.65
N GLU A 274 -5.65 43.62 18.67
CA GLU A 274 -6.52 43.50 19.85
C GLU A 274 -6.75 42.04 20.23
N GLY A 275 -6.99 41.16 19.26
CA GLY A 275 -7.13 39.71 19.48
C GLY A 275 -5.84 39.08 20.02
N ALA A 276 -4.68 39.46 19.47
CA ALA A 276 -3.39 38.99 19.96
C ALA A 276 -3.08 39.50 21.38
N LEU A 277 -3.39 40.76 21.68
CA LEU A 277 -3.24 41.33 23.02
C LEU A 277 -4.19 40.70 24.04
N ALA A 278 -5.43 40.38 23.63
CA ALA A 278 -6.38 39.65 24.47
C ALA A 278 -5.84 38.24 24.80
N ALA A 279 -5.35 37.50 23.81
CA ALA A 279 -4.77 36.17 24.02
C ALA A 279 -3.55 36.20 24.96
N VAL A 280 -2.68 37.21 24.85
CA VAL A 280 -1.53 37.37 25.76
C VAL A 280 -1.99 37.73 27.18
N ARG A 281 -3.03 38.55 27.33
CA ARG A 281 -3.60 38.91 28.65
C ARG A 281 -4.28 37.72 29.31
N GLU A 282 -4.97 36.87 28.55
CA GLU A 282 -5.51 35.60 29.04
C GLU A 282 -4.40 34.63 29.48
N LEU A 283 -3.28 34.58 28.73
CA LEU A 283 -2.12 33.79 29.11
C LEU A 283 -1.37 34.35 30.34
N GLN A 284 -1.41 35.66 30.57
CA GLN A 284 -0.78 36.30 31.75
C GLN A 284 -1.64 36.20 33.03
N HIS A 285 -2.94 35.93 32.91
CA HIS A 285 -3.79 35.62 34.06
C HIS A 285 -3.68 34.17 34.55
N PHE A 286 -2.85 33.35 33.92
CA PHE A 286 -2.43 32.05 34.44
C PHE A 286 -0.96 32.06 34.85
N SER A 287 -0.71 32.40 36.11
CA SER A 287 0.53 32.02 36.80
C SER A 287 0.29 31.92 38.30
N PRO A 288 1.08 31.13 39.04
CA PRO A 288 0.75 29.74 39.37
C PRO A 288 0.67 29.55 40.89
N ASP A 289 -0.29 28.74 41.36
CA ASP A 289 -0.26 28.24 42.75
C ASP A 289 -0.56 26.74 42.78
N LEU A 290 0.54 26.01 42.99
CA LEU A 290 0.70 24.88 43.92
C LEU A 290 -0.20 23.63 43.77
N ALA A 291 0.48 22.59 43.31
CA ALA A 291 0.72 21.35 44.05
C ALA A 291 -0.26 20.16 43.88
N ASP A 292 0.39 19.02 43.63
CA ASP A 292 0.19 17.73 44.29
C ASP A 292 -0.39 16.58 43.47
N SER A 293 0.29 15.43 43.61
CA SER A 293 0.03 14.07 43.10
C SER A 293 0.06 13.87 41.57
N GLY A 294 0.82 12.95 40.98
CA GLY A 294 1.39 11.70 41.49
C GLY A 294 0.70 10.52 40.81
N GLU A 295 1.48 9.65 40.14
CA GLU A 295 1.14 8.27 39.70
C GLU A 295 0.12 8.13 38.55
N GLN A 296 0.20 7.21 37.58
CA GLN A 296 1.08 6.07 37.28
C GLN A 296 0.90 5.81 35.76
N ALA A 297 1.98 5.44 35.07
CA ALA A 297 1.92 4.90 33.71
C ALA A 297 1.98 3.38 33.78
N GLU A 298 0.93 2.71 33.31
CA GLU A 298 0.95 1.26 33.03
C GLU A 298 0.95 1.04 31.52
N GLU A 299 2.00 0.36 31.07
CA GLU A 299 2.10 -0.38 29.81
C GLU A 299 1.05 -1.50 29.77
N ALA A 300 0.43 -1.70 28.60
CA ALA A 300 -0.13 -3.00 28.23
C ALA A 300 -0.03 -3.20 26.71
N ASP A 301 0.65 -4.29 26.37
CA ASP A 301 1.00 -4.78 25.05
C ASP A 301 -0.20 -5.30 24.20
N GLU A 302 0.01 -5.19 22.89
CA GLU A 302 -0.32 -6.13 21.79
C GLU A 302 -1.56 -7.05 21.87
N ASP A 303 -2.43 -6.95 20.86
CA ASP A 303 -2.98 -8.17 20.21
C ASP A 303 -3.33 -7.91 18.72
N TYR A 304 -2.65 -8.65 17.83
CA TYR A 304 -2.89 -8.66 16.38
C TYR A 304 -3.87 -9.80 16.03
N GLY A 305 -5.15 -9.46 15.93
CA GLY A 305 -6.21 -10.37 15.45
C GLY A 305 -6.28 -10.44 13.92
N TYR A 306 -5.95 -11.62 13.37
CA TYR A 306 -6.21 -12.00 11.97
C TYR A 306 -7.73 -12.17 11.74
N GLY A 307 -8.34 -11.26 10.98
CA GLY A 307 -9.72 -11.35 10.49
C GLY A 307 -9.77 -11.59 8.98
N ASN A 308 -10.34 -12.73 8.58
CA ASN A 308 -10.68 -13.05 7.19
C ASN A 308 -11.86 -12.20 6.73
N ASP A 309 -11.61 -11.17 5.91
CA ASP A 309 -12.68 -10.46 5.22
C ASP A 309 -12.75 -10.86 3.75
N VAL A 310 -13.88 -11.50 3.45
CA VAL A 310 -14.42 -11.80 2.14
C VAL A 310 -14.76 -10.49 1.42
N ASP A 311 -14.06 -10.24 0.32
CA ASP A 311 -14.25 -9.03 -0.48
C ASP A 311 -15.50 -9.19 -1.39
N SER A 312 -16.67 -8.95 -0.80
CA SER A 312 -17.93 -8.71 -1.50
C SER A 312 -18.22 -7.21 -1.52
N MET A 313 -17.61 -6.47 -2.45
CA MET A 313 -18.03 -5.10 -2.77
C MET A 313 -19.14 -5.11 -3.83
N SER A 314 -20.37 -5.03 -3.36
CA SER A 314 -21.51 -4.50 -4.11
C SER A 314 -21.41 -2.98 -4.12
N TYR A 315 -21.16 -2.37 -5.28
CA TYR A 315 -21.30 -0.93 -5.43
C TYR A 315 -22.78 -0.57 -5.60
N ALA A 316 -23.30 0.17 -4.62
CA ALA A 316 -24.60 0.82 -4.70
C ALA A 316 -24.53 1.95 -5.73
N VAL A 317 -25.35 1.84 -6.78
CA VAL A 317 -25.62 2.92 -7.73
C VAL A 317 -26.53 3.91 -7.02
N GLY A 318 -26.01 5.09 -6.69
CA GLY A 318 -26.82 6.23 -6.28
C GLY A 318 -27.69 6.70 -7.44
N MET A 319 -28.96 6.32 -7.42
CA MET A 319 -29.99 6.92 -8.28
C MET A 319 -30.31 8.32 -7.76
N SER A 320 -29.83 9.36 -8.45
CA SER A 320 -30.36 10.71 -8.27
C SER A 320 -31.70 10.82 -9.02
N ARG A 321 -32.76 10.87 -8.22
CA ARG A 321 -34.16 11.15 -8.54
C ARG A 321 -34.28 12.50 -9.26
N ALA A 322 -34.77 12.50 -10.50
CA ALA A 322 -35.25 13.70 -11.18
C ALA A 322 -36.66 14.02 -10.67
N GLU A 323 -36.86 15.24 -10.19
CA GLU A 323 -38.18 15.76 -9.85
C GLU A 323 -38.86 16.25 -11.13
N ASP A 324 -40.05 15.69 -11.40
CA ASP A 324 -41.02 16.24 -12.34
C ASP A 324 -41.54 17.58 -11.80
N ALA A 325 -41.32 18.66 -12.56
CA ALA A 325 -42.04 19.91 -12.40
C ALA A 325 -42.98 20.09 -13.59
N THR A 326 -44.28 20.05 -13.29
CA THR A 326 -45.41 20.20 -14.21
C THR A 326 -45.70 21.69 -14.51
N SER A 327 -45.73 22.04 -15.80
CA SER A 327 -46.64 23.00 -16.49
C SER A 327 -46.64 24.51 -16.14
N PRO A 328 -47.24 25.37 -16.99
CA PRO A 328 -47.95 25.13 -18.26
C PRO A 328 -47.20 25.50 -19.54
#